data_AF-A0A955V3C6-F1
#
_entry.id   AF-A0A955V3C6-F1
#
_cell.length_a   1.000
_cell.length_b   1.000
_cell.length_c   1.000
_cell.angle_alpha   90.00
_cell.angle_beta   90.00
_cell.angle_gamma   90.00
#
_symmetry.space_group_name_H-M   'P 1'
#
loop_
_entity.id
_entity.type
_entity.pdbx_description
1 polymer ?
#
loop_
_entity_poly.entity_id
_entity_poly.type
_entity_poly.pdbx_seq_one_letter_code
_entity_poly.pdbx_strand_id
1 'polypeptide(L)'
;MTDLDEVLERFQMGGLEYGGGFANHGPMAAEALVALGHPALLTGWVDLYAPRLPPFSPGRAIAPAGRAAARGDASRFADWVATYEAEIARDGVRAVLAREVAALAPGLFAGAAHGLLRVAHAARAIGRGETPVRVREVAFGLGYWAGSYQTLPGEPGARPERDPIDALLTLEPVPPAARAGGAFTDAVRALDAHAPF
;
A
#
# COMPACT_ATOMS: atom_id res chain seq x y z
N MET A 1 10.25 -3.30 24.02
CA MET A 1 10.17 -3.87 22.66
C MET A 1 9.24 -5.06 22.75
N THR A 2 8.23 -5.13 21.89
CA THR A 2 7.19 -6.19 21.89
C THR A 2 7.50 -7.24 20.82
N ASP A 3 6.95 -8.45 20.92
CA ASP A 3 7.08 -9.50 19.88
C ASP A 3 6.68 -8.98 18.48
N LEU A 4 5.68 -8.10 18.42
CA LEU A 4 5.30 -7.44 17.17
C LEU A 4 6.41 -6.54 16.63
N ASP A 5 7.08 -5.76 17.50
CA ASP A 5 8.15 -4.85 17.09
C ASP A 5 9.30 -5.64 16.45
N GLU A 6 9.72 -6.75 17.06
CA GLU A 6 10.79 -7.62 16.54
C GLU A 6 10.44 -8.22 15.17
N VAL A 7 9.20 -8.66 15.01
CA VAL A 7 8.73 -9.22 13.73
C VAL A 7 8.62 -8.13 12.64
N LEU A 8 8.18 -6.93 12.99
CA LEU A 8 8.15 -5.81 12.05
C LEU A 8 9.56 -5.44 11.58
N GLU A 9 10.56 -5.42 12.47
CA GLU A 9 11.96 -5.18 12.09
C GLU A 9 12.43 -6.20 11.05
N ARG A 10 12.12 -7.48 11.26
CA ARG A 10 12.46 -8.55 10.31
C ARG A 10 11.79 -8.35 8.95
N PHE A 11 10.51 -8.01 8.91
CA PHE A 11 9.81 -7.77 7.65
C PHE A 11 10.25 -6.49 6.94
N GLN A 12 10.73 -5.48 7.67
CA GLN A 12 11.27 -4.26 7.08
C GLN A 12 12.69 -4.42 6.51
N MET A 13 13.36 -5.55 6.78
CA MET A 13 14.56 -5.96 6.05
C MET A 13 14.22 -6.58 4.68
N GLY A 14 12.97 -6.98 4.47
CA GLY A 14 12.47 -7.53 3.21
C GLY A 14 11.79 -6.49 2.33
N GLY A 15 11.84 -6.70 1.03
CA GLY A 15 11.26 -5.84 0.01
C GLY A 15 9.77 -5.62 0.20
N LEU A 16 9.28 -4.53 -0.39
CA LEU A 16 7.85 -4.19 -0.39
C LEU A 16 7.02 -5.14 -1.28
N GLU A 17 7.67 -5.78 -2.25
CA GLU A 17 7.09 -6.81 -3.11
C GLU A 17 8.03 -8.01 -3.29
N TYR A 18 7.48 -9.13 -3.74
CA TYR A 18 8.19 -10.33 -4.14
C TYR A 18 7.49 -11.01 -5.33
N GLY A 19 8.13 -12.02 -5.94
CA GLY A 19 7.50 -12.89 -6.93
C GLY A 19 6.89 -12.19 -8.15
N GLY A 20 7.43 -11.04 -8.56
CA GLY A 20 6.96 -10.31 -9.75
C GLY A 20 5.75 -9.41 -9.53
N GLY A 21 5.52 -8.92 -8.30
CA GLY A 21 4.48 -7.92 -8.00
C GLY A 21 3.54 -8.27 -6.84
N PHE A 22 3.82 -9.36 -6.11
CA PHE A 22 3.06 -9.69 -4.91
C PHE A 22 3.48 -8.77 -3.77
N ALA A 23 2.54 -8.02 -3.19
CA ALA A 23 2.78 -7.19 -2.03
C ALA A 23 3.28 -8.01 -0.83
N ASN A 24 4.23 -7.48 -0.08
CA ASN A 24 4.68 -8.05 1.18
C ASN A 24 3.60 -7.86 2.27
N HIS A 25 2.92 -8.95 2.62
CA HIS A 25 1.87 -9.03 3.63
C HIS A 25 2.38 -9.34 5.03
N GLY A 26 3.64 -9.72 5.16
CA GLY A 26 4.29 -10.09 6.43
C GLY A 26 3.89 -9.20 7.61
N PRO A 27 4.10 -7.86 7.53
CA PRO A 27 3.82 -6.97 8.65
C PRO A 27 2.31 -6.80 8.94
N MET A 28 1.46 -6.83 7.90
CA MET A 28 0.00 -6.75 8.05
C MET A 28 -0.56 -7.98 8.77
N ALA A 29 -0.12 -9.17 8.36
CA ALA A 29 -0.52 -10.42 8.99
C ALA A 29 0.02 -10.53 10.43
N ALA A 30 1.25 -10.08 10.70
CA ALA A 30 1.78 -10.02 12.05
C ALA A 30 0.94 -9.11 12.97
N GLU A 31 0.57 -7.92 12.48
CA GLU A 31 -0.31 -7.01 13.20
C GLU A 31 -1.69 -7.64 13.46
N ALA A 32 -2.25 -8.33 12.47
CA ALA A 32 -3.54 -9.00 12.58
C ALA A 32 -3.51 -10.14 13.61
N LEU A 33 -2.46 -10.97 13.61
CA LEU A 33 -2.29 -12.06 14.59
C LEU A 33 -2.30 -11.51 16.02
N VAL A 34 -1.59 -10.41 16.28
CA VAL A 34 -1.58 -9.78 17.60
C VAL A 34 -2.94 -9.18 17.93
N ALA A 35 -3.57 -8.48 16.99
CA ALA A 35 -4.89 -7.88 17.19
C ALA A 35 -5.98 -8.93 17.49
N LEU A 36 -5.83 -10.14 16.95
CA LEU A 36 -6.74 -11.28 17.16
C LEU A 36 -6.37 -12.13 18.39
N GLY A 37 -5.35 -11.75 19.17
CA GLY A 37 -4.96 -12.48 20.38
C GLY A 37 -4.12 -13.73 20.14
N HIS A 38 -3.42 -13.81 19.00
CA HIS A 38 -2.56 -14.94 18.62
C HIS A 38 -1.06 -14.56 18.46
N PRO A 39 -0.43 -13.85 19.42
CA PRO A 39 0.98 -13.46 19.31
C PRO A 39 1.94 -14.66 19.27
N ALA A 40 1.56 -15.80 19.85
CA ALA A 40 2.37 -17.03 19.82
C ALA A 40 2.62 -17.58 18.40
N LEU A 41 1.85 -17.16 17.39
CA LEU A 41 2.02 -17.58 15.99
C LEU A 41 3.03 -16.73 15.21
N LEU A 42 3.54 -15.64 15.79
CA LEU A 42 4.39 -14.67 15.10
C LEU A 42 5.71 -15.29 14.59
N THR A 43 6.39 -16.09 15.41
CA THR A 43 7.67 -16.72 15.04
C THR A 43 7.48 -17.63 13.82
N GLY A 44 6.49 -18.54 13.87
CA GLY A 44 6.21 -19.44 12.75
C GLY A 44 5.74 -18.71 11.49
N TRP A 45 5.04 -17.58 11.64
CA TRP A 45 4.67 -16.72 10.51
C TRP A 45 5.90 -16.11 9.84
N VAL A 46 6.85 -15.59 10.62
CA VAL A 46 8.11 -15.06 10.09
C VAL A 46 8.91 -16.14 9.35
N ASP A 47 9.08 -17.30 9.98
CA ASP A 47 9.86 -18.41 9.41
C ASP A 47 9.28 -18.87 8.06
N LEU A 48 7.95 -18.86 7.92
CA LEU A 48 7.27 -19.22 6.68
C LEU A 48 7.33 -18.14 5.61
N TYR A 49 7.20 -16.87 6.00
CA TYR A 49 6.95 -15.78 5.07
C TYR A 49 8.22 -15.04 4.64
N ALA A 50 9.12 -14.73 5.58
CA ALA A 50 10.32 -13.94 5.34
C ALA A 50 11.23 -14.51 4.21
N PRO A 51 11.40 -15.83 4.05
CA PRO A 51 12.24 -16.39 2.98
C PRO A 51 11.76 -16.07 1.55
N ARG A 52 10.53 -15.59 1.38
CA ARG A 52 9.97 -15.21 0.07
C ARG A 52 10.42 -13.82 -0.37
N LEU A 53 10.89 -13.01 0.57
CA LEU A 53 11.13 -11.59 0.35
C LEU A 53 12.54 -11.36 -0.20
N PRO A 54 12.70 -10.60 -1.29
CA PRO A 54 14.01 -10.06 -1.64
C PRO A 54 14.48 -9.10 -0.53
N PRO A 55 15.78 -8.81 -0.39
CA PRO A 55 16.25 -7.81 0.56
C PRO A 55 15.72 -6.41 0.22
N PHE A 56 15.38 -5.63 1.24
CA PHE A 56 15.05 -4.22 1.09
C PHE A 56 16.33 -3.39 0.94
N SER A 57 16.39 -2.60 -0.13
CA SER A 57 17.45 -1.61 -0.35
C SER A 57 16.92 -0.22 -0.01
N PRO A 58 17.53 0.52 0.93
CA PRO A 58 17.11 1.89 1.25
C PRO A 58 17.21 2.82 0.04
N GLY A 59 16.21 3.69 -0.12
CA GLY A 59 16.17 4.70 -1.18
C GLY A 59 16.69 6.06 -0.72
N ARG A 60 16.44 7.08 -1.54
CA ARG A 60 16.71 8.49 -1.26
C ARG A 60 15.42 9.30 -1.31
N ALA A 61 15.23 10.18 -0.33
CA ALA A 61 14.05 11.02 -0.27
C ALA A 61 13.87 11.86 -1.55
N ILE A 62 12.63 11.90 -2.04
CA ILE A 62 12.25 12.57 -3.27
C ILE A 62 12.06 14.05 -2.98
N ALA A 63 12.79 14.90 -3.72
CA ALA A 63 12.63 16.34 -3.64
C ALA A 63 11.18 16.75 -3.98
N PRO A 64 10.60 17.79 -3.35
CA PRO A 64 9.21 18.19 -3.57
C PRO A 64 8.82 18.34 -5.05
N ALA A 65 9.68 18.96 -5.86
CA ALA A 65 9.45 19.16 -7.29
C ALA A 65 9.39 17.86 -8.11
N GLY A 66 10.02 16.77 -7.64
CA GLY A 66 10.05 15.47 -8.33
C GLY A 66 8.91 14.52 -7.94
N ARG A 67 8.07 14.90 -6.96
CA ARG A 67 7.04 14.00 -6.41
C ARG A 67 5.95 13.64 -7.38
N ALA A 68 5.48 14.61 -8.16
CA ALA A 68 4.42 14.37 -9.15
C ALA A 68 4.87 13.32 -10.18
N ALA A 69 6.11 13.44 -10.68
CA ALA A 69 6.66 12.51 -11.66
C ALA A 69 7.00 11.12 -11.09
N ALA A 70 7.32 11.02 -9.80
CA ALA A 70 7.66 9.76 -9.15
C ALA A 70 6.45 8.96 -8.64
N ARG A 71 5.26 9.55 -8.67
CA ARG A 71 4.02 8.91 -8.17
C ARG A 71 3.58 7.83 -9.15
N GLY A 72 3.21 6.65 -8.64
CA GLY A 72 2.84 5.49 -9.46
C GLY A 72 4.03 4.76 -10.11
N ASP A 73 5.26 5.18 -9.83
CA ASP A 73 6.47 4.47 -10.26
C ASP A 73 6.94 3.49 -9.18
N ALA A 74 6.66 2.20 -9.39
CA ALA A 74 7.04 1.11 -8.48
C ALA A 74 8.56 0.98 -8.29
N SER A 75 9.38 1.46 -9.25
CA SER A 75 10.84 1.47 -9.07
C SER A 75 11.30 2.45 -7.98
N ARG A 76 10.43 3.39 -7.59
CA ARG A 76 10.69 4.45 -6.61
C ARG A 76 10.13 4.12 -5.23
N PHE A 77 9.68 2.90 -4.97
CA PHE A 77 9.13 2.51 -3.67
C PHE A 77 10.06 2.88 -2.49
N ALA A 78 11.34 2.50 -2.57
CA ALA A 78 12.29 2.79 -1.50
C ALA A 78 12.55 4.29 -1.31
N ASP A 79 12.49 5.08 -2.39
CA ASP A 79 12.62 6.54 -2.34
C ASP A 79 11.40 7.19 -1.68
N TRP A 80 10.20 6.68 -1.95
CA TRP A 80 8.99 7.09 -1.26
C TRP A 80 9.02 6.74 0.23
N VAL A 81 9.51 5.55 0.60
CA VAL A 81 9.73 5.20 2.01
C VAL A 81 10.65 6.20 2.68
N ALA A 82 11.82 6.48 2.09
CA ALA A 82 12.77 7.46 2.64
C ALA A 82 12.15 8.88 2.73
N THR A 83 11.28 9.24 1.80
CA THR A 83 10.53 10.51 1.82
C THR A 83 9.63 10.58 3.04
N TYR A 84 8.83 9.54 3.30
CA TYR A 84 7.91 9.52 4.42
C TYR A 84 8.60 9.33 5.77
N GLU A 85 9.72 8.59 5.84
CA GLU A 85 10.57 8.55 7.04
C GLU A 85 11.04 9.97 7.42
N ALA A 86 11.54 10.74 6.45
CA ALA A 86 11.99 12.11 6.68
C ALA A 86 10.84 13.07 7.07
N GLU A 87 9.68 12.93 6.45
CA GLU A 87 8.51 13.74 6.82
C GLU A 87 7.97 13.42 8.20
N ILE A 88 7.89 12.14 8.55
CA ILE A 88 7.41 11.70 9.86
C ILE A 88 8.37 12.17 10.95
N ALA A 89 9.68 12.14 10.70
CA ALA A 89 10.67 12.68 11.62
C ALA A 89 10.50 14.20 11.83
N ARG A 90 10.05 14.93 10.81
CA ARG A 90 9.87 16.39 10.85
C ARG A 90 8.52 16.83 11.44
N ASP A 91 7.43 16.19 11.04
CA ASP A 91 6.05 16.63 11.30
C ASP A 91 5.31 15.74 12.32
N GLY A 92 5.85 14.56 12.62
CA GLY A 92 5.18 13.54 13.44
C GLY A 92 4.19 12.67 12.64
N VAL A 93 4.07 11.41 13.05
CA VAL A 93 3.33 10.38 12.30
C VAL A 93 1.85 10.71 12.08
N ARG A 94 1.19 11.33 13.06
CA ARG A 94 -0.24 11.67 12.98
C ARG A 94 -0.52 12.76 11.95
N ALA A 95 0.32 13.79 11.89
CA ALA A 95 0.17 14.87 10.93
C ALA A 95 0.41 14.39 9.50
N VAL A 96 1.43 13.54 9.29
CA VAL A 96 1.70 12.92 8.00
C VAL A 96 0.55 12.02 7.57
N LEU A 97 0.06 11.12 8.44
CA LEU A 97 -1.10 10.27 8.13
C LEU A 97 -2.32 11.08 7.70
N ALA A 98 -2.68 12.13 8.44
CA ALA A 98 -3.85 12.95 8.12
C ALA A 98 -3.74 13.62 6.73
N ARG A 99 -2.55 14.12 6.39
CA ARG A 99 -2.28 14.76 5.10
C ARG A 99 -2.24 13.76 3.95
N GLU A 100 -1.47 12.69 4.11
CA GLU A 100 -1.14 11.79 3.00
C GLU A 100 -2.27 10.81 2.69
N VAL A 101 -3.05 10.37 3.69
CA VAL A 101 -4.23 9.53 3.42
C VAL A 101 -5.22 10.26 2.51
N ALA A 102 -5.47 11.55 2.76
CA ALA A 102 -6.35 12.36 1.91
C ALA A 102 -5.75 12.55 0.50
N ALA A 103 -4.44 12.84 0.41
CA ALA A 103 -3.76 13.05 -0.86
C ALA A 103 -3.64 11.78 -1.73
N LEU A 104 -3.63 10.60 -1.11
CA LEU A 104 -3.52 9.30 -1.79
C LEU A 104 -4.88 8.63 -2.02
N ALA A 105 -5.94 9.07 -1.34
CA ALA A 105 -7.28 8.49 -1.44
C ALA A 105 -7.81 8.31 -2.88
N PRO A 106 -7.58 9.22 -3.84
CA PRO A 106 -8.02 8.99 -5.22
C PRO A 106 -7.38 7.74 -5.87
N GLY A 107 -6.21 7.33 -5.39
CA GLY A 107 -5.51 6.11 -5.81
C GLY A 107 -5.79 4.90 -4.90
N LEU A 108 -6.94 4.86 -4.23
CA LEU A 108 -7.36 3.78 -3.31
C LEU A 108 -7.14 2.37 -3.87
N PHE A 109 -7.54 2.14 -5.12
CA PHE A 109 -7.55 0.80 -5.72
C PHE A 109 -6.20 0.38 -6.32
N ALA A 110 -5.22 1.29 -6.31
CA ALA A 110 -3.87 1.03 -6.75
C ALA A 110 -3.24 -0.14 -5.97
N GLY A 111 -2.45 -0.97 -6.68
CA GLY A 111 -1.79 -2.11 -6.04
C GLY A 111 -2.78 -3.06 -5.34
N ALA A 112 -4.01 -3.21 -5.85
CA ALA A 112 -5.09 -3.96 -5.20
C ALA A 112 -5.35 -3.52 -3.74
N ALA A 113 -5.29 -2.21 -3.48
CA ALA A 113 -5.47 -1.57 -2.17
C ALA A 113 -4.44 -1.93 -1.08
N HIS A 114 -3.36 -2.66 -1.41
CA HIS A 114 -2.36 -3.07 -0.41
C HIS A 114 -1.66 -1.89 0.27
N GLY A 115 -1.50 -0.75 -0.42
CA GLY A 115 -0.99 0.48 0.19
C GLY A 115 -1.87 0.98 1.32
N LEU A 116 -3.18 1.16 1.06
CA LEU A 116 -4.15 1.54 2.09
C LEU A 116 -4.20 0.52 3.22
N LEU A 117 -4.28 -0.78 2.90
CA LEU A 117 -4.34 -1.84 3.90
C LEU A 117 -3.12 -1.76 4.82
N ARG A 118 -1.92 -1.66 4.25
CA ARG A 118 -0.68 -1.58 5.03
C ARG A 118 -0.64 -0.36 5.94
N VAL A 119 -1.07 0.81 5.44
CA VAL A 119 -1.23 2.02 6.26
C VAL A 119 -2.24 1.81 7.40
N ALA A 120 -3.37 1.16 7.13
CA ALA A 120 -4.40 0.93 8.15
C ALA A 120 -3.90 -0.02 9.26
N HIS A 121 -3.19 -1.09 8.90
CA HIS A 121 -2.54 -1.98 9.87
C HIS A 121 -1.49 -1.21 10.70
N ALA A 122 -0.63 -0.42 10.05
CA ALA A 122 0.37 0.40 10.74
C ALA A 122 -0.26 1.42 11.69
N ALA A 123 -1.32 2.12 11.27
CA ALA A 123 -2.04 3.09 12.09
C ALA A 123 -2.70 2.44 13.31
N ARG A 124 -3.27 1.23 13.17
CA ARG A 124 -3.77 0.45 14.32
C ARG A 124 -2.64 0.04 15.28
N ALA A 125 -1.50 -0.36 14.76
CA ALA A 125 -0.33 -0.70 15.58
C ALA A 125 0.16 0.52 16.38
N ILE A 126 0.23 1.71 15.77
CA ILE A 126 0.50 2.98 16.45
C ILE A 126 -0.52 3.26 17.56
N GLY A 127 -1.81 3.02 17.29
CA GLY A 127 -2.89 3.19 18.28
C GLY A 127 -2.75 2.31 19.53
N ARG A 128 -2.05 1.17 19.43
CA ARG A 128 -1.74 0.27 20.57
C ARG A 128 -0.39 0.55 21.24
N GLY A 129 0.33 1.57 20.79
CA GLY A 129 1.64 1.93 21.31
C GLY A 129 2.54 2.39 20.18
N GLU A 130 3.06 3.60 20.31
CA GLU A 130 3.97 4.18 19.33
C GLU A 130 5.40 3.72 19.63
N THR A 131 6.03 3.08 18.64
CA THR A 131 7.44 2.65 18.69
C THR A 131 8.13 3.03 17.39
N PRO A 132 9.47 3.22 17.37
CA PRO A 132 10.18 3.60 16.14
C PRO A 132 9.90 2.66 14.96
N VAL A 133 9.84 1.35 15.19
CA VAL A 133 9.55 0.37 14.14
C VAL A 133 8.12 0.46 13.60
N ARG A 134 7.13 0.72 14.47
CA ARG A 134 5.73 0.91 14.03
C ARG A 134 5.56 2.22 13.27
N VAL A 135 6.29 3.27 13.68
CA VAL A 135 6.34 4.55 12.96
C VAL A 135 6.95 4.36 11.58
N ARG A 136 8.03 3.59 11.48
CA ARG A 136 8.63 3.21 10.20
C ARG A 136 7.68 2.39 9.34
N GLU A 137 6.85 1.54 9.92
CA GLU A 137 5.85 0.78 9.16
C GLU A 137 4.80 1.68 8.49
N VAL A 138 4.49 2.83 9.08
CA VAL A 138 3.66 3.85 8.41
C VAL A 138 4.36 4.40 7.17
N ALA A 139 5.66 4.69 7.24
CA ALA A 139 6.43 5.12 6.07
C ALA A 139 6.48 4.06 4.97
N PHE A 140 6.59 2.77 5.33
CA PHE A 140 6.53 1.65 4.39
C PHE A 140 5.15 1.57 3.71
N GLY A 141 4.06 1.67 4.48
CA GLY A 141 2.70 1.68 3.94
C GLY A 141 2.44 2.84 2.99
N LEU A 142 2.77 4.07 3.41
CA LEU A 142 2.61 5.26 2.57
C LEU A 142 3.51 5.20 1.34
N GLY A 143 4.75 4.70 1.49
CA GLY A 143 5.69 4.58 0.39
C GLY A 143 5.25 3.60 -0.68
N TYR A 144 4.68 2.46 -0.25
CA TYR A 144 4.04 1.52 -1.16
C TYR A 144 2.83 2.12 -1.88
N TRP A 145 1.97 2.83 -1.14
CA TRP A 145 0.78 3.45 -1.74
C TRP A 145 1.16 4.54 -2.76
N ALA A 146 2.13 5.40 -2.44
CA ALA A 146 2.58 6.45 -3.36
C ALA A 146 3.28 5.89 -4.61
N GLY A 147 4.11 4.85 -4.46
CA GLY A 147 4.79 4.22 -5.59
C GLY A 147 3.89 3.35 -6.46
N SER A 148 2.77 2.83 -5.93
CA SER A 148 1.79 2.07 -6.72
C SER A 148 0.67 2.93 -7.27
N TYR A 149 0.55 4.17 -6.80
CA TYR A 149 -0.55 5.08 -7.01
C TYR A 149 -1.06 5.11 -8.45
N GLN A 150 -2.36 4.88 -8.58
CA GLN A 150 -3.11 4.91 -9.83
C GLN A 150 -4.56 5.24 -9.50
N THR A 151 -5.12 6.24 -10.18
CA THR A 151 -6.54 6.60 -10.07
C THR A 151 -7.37 5.75 -11.02
N LEU A 152 -8.63 5.46 -10.65
CA LEU A 152 -9.59 4.95 -11.61
C LEU A 152 -10.06 6.09 -12.54
N PRO A 153 -10.54 5.78 -13.76
CA PRO A 153 -11.22 6.77 -14.59
C PRO A 153 -12.40 7.42 -13.86
N GLY A 154 -12.62 8.71 -14.11
CA GLY A 154 -13.68 9.51 -13.48
C GLY A 154 -13.22 10.28 -12.24
N GLU A 155 -14.19 10.88 -11.54
CA GLU A 155 -13.96 11.68 -10.32
C GLU A 155 -14.49 10.93 -9.08
N PRO A 156 -13.62 10.49 -8.16
CA PRO A 156 -14.05 9.84 -6.92
C PRO A 156 -15.01 10.71 -6.11
N GLY A 157 -16.15 10.13 -5.70
CA GLY A 157 -17.18 10.84 -4.93
C GLY A 157 -18.17 11.66 -5.77
N ALA A 158 -18.04 11.66 -7.10
CA ALA A 158 -19.07 12.20 -7.97
C ALA A 158 -20.41 11.47 -7.76
N ARG A 159 -21.50 12.23 -7.85
CA ARG A 159 -22.85 11.64 -7.80
C ARG A 159 -23.01 10.75 -9.04
N PRO A 160 -23.49 9.50 -8.89
CA PRO A 160 -23.64 8.63 -10.04
C PRO A 160 -24.71 9.20 -10.98
N GLU A 161 -24.41 9.25 -12.27
CA GLU A 161 -25.36 9.67 -13.31
C GLU A 161 -26.43 8.62 -13.58
N ARG A 162 -26.14 7.35 -13.25
CA ARG A 162 -27.02 6.20 -13.43
C ARG A 162 -27.17 5.44 -12.12
N ASP A 163 -28.33 4.80 -11.95
CA ASP A 163 -28.51 3.87 -10.84
C ASP A 163 -27.50 2.70 -10.94
N PRO A 164 -26.87 2.24 -9.84
CA PRO A 164 -25.88 1.17 -9.89
C PRO A 164 -26.41 -0.15 -10.43
N ILE A 165 -27.69 -0.49 -10.18
CA ILE A 165 -28.32 -1.70 -10.71
C ILE A 165 -28.52 -1.54 -12.22
N ASP A 166 -29.03 -0.39 -12.66
CA ASP A 166 -29.19 -0.11 -14.09
C ASP A 166 -27.85 -0.16 -14.83
N ALA A 167 -26.79 0.41 -14.24
CA ALA A 167 -25.44 0.32 -14.78
C ALA A 167 -24.99 -1.14 -14.88
N LEU A 168 -25.14 -1.94 -13.82
CA LEU A 168 -24.71 -3.34 -13.84
C LEU A 168 -25.45 -4.19 -14.90
N LEU A 169 -26.72 -3.87 -15.15
CA LEU A 169 -27.56 -4.56 -16.14
C LEU A 169 -27.31 -4.11 -17.58
N THR A 170 -26.74 -2.91 -17.79
CA THR A 170 -26.54 -2.30 -19.12
C THR A 170 -25.08 -2.22 -19.55
N LEU A 171 -24.14 -2.37 -18.62
CA LEU A 171 -22.71 -2.40 -18.93
C LEU A 171 -22.38 -3.61 -19.79
N GLU A 172 -21.82 -3.35 -20.97
CA GLU A 172 -21.27 -4.41 -21.81
C GLU A 172 -20.07 -5.05 -21.10
N PRO A 173 -20.09 -6.37 -20.84
CA PRO A 173 -18.94 -7.03 -20.25
C PRO A 173 -17.72 -6.94 -21.17
N VAL A 174 -16.54 -6.69 -20.59
CA VAL A 174 -15.28 -6.74 -21.36
C VAL A 174 -15.15 -8.13 -22.02
N PRO A 175 -15.06 -8.21 -23.37
CA PRO A 175 -14.96 -9.49 -24.08
C PRO A 175 -13.78 -10.31 -23.56
N PRO A 176 -13.88 -11.65 -23.42
CA PRO A 176 -12.79 -12.46 -22.89
C PRO A 176 -11.44 -12.25 -23.57
N ALA A 177 -11.43 -12.03 -24.90
CA ALA A 177 -10.22 -11.77 -25.68
C ALA A 177 -9.58 -10.39 -25.41
N ALA A 178 -10.33 -9.45 -24.82
CA ALA A 178 -9.88 -8.11 -24.45
C ALA A 178 -9.52 -7.99 -22.96
N ARG A 179 -9.76 -9.04 -22.15
CA ARG A 179 -9.39 -9.04 -20.74
C ARG A 179 -7.88 -9.21 -20.61
N ALA A 180 -7.24 -8.29 -19.89
CA ALA A 180 -5.86 -8.50 -19.47
C ALA A 180 -5.79 -9.75 -18.58
N GLY A 181 -4.93 -10.71 -18.94
CA GLY A 181 -4.54 -11.78 -18.03
C GLY A 181 -3.53 -11.25 -17.01
N GLY A 182 -3.39 -11.93 -15.87
CA GLY A 182 -2.40 -11.57 -14.84
C GLY A 182 -3.02 -11.02 -13.57
N ALA A 183 -2.36 -10.05 -12.95
CA ALA A 183 -2.75 -9.51 -11.66
C ALA A 183 -3.89 -8.50 -11.79
N PHE A 184 -4.61 -8.26 -10.68
CA PHE A 184 -5.66 -7.23 -10.61
C PHE A 184 -5.17 -5.85 -11.09
N THR A 185 -3.92 -5.50 -10.80
CA THR A 185 -3.28 -4.25 -11.22
C THR A 185 -3.18 -4.11 -12.74
N ASP A 186 -2.98 -5.23 -13.46
CA ASP A 186 -2.89 -5.23 -14.92
C ASP A 186 -4.26 -4.98 -15.54
N ALA A 187 -5.31 -5.55 -14.93
CA ALA A 187 -6.70 -5.28 -15.32
C ALA A 187 -7.08 -3.81 -15.09
N VAL A 188 -6.64 -3.20 -13.98
CA VAL A 188 -6.91 -1.77 -13.71
C VAL A 188 -6.16 -0.86 -14.67
N ARG A 189 -4.88 -1.10 -14.96
CA ARG A 189 -4.12 -0.33 -15.98
C ARG A 189 -4.73 -0.39 -17.37
N ALA A 190 -5.37 -1.50 -17.75
CA ALA A 190 -6.09 -1.57 -19.03
C ALA A 190 -7.26 -0.57 -19.12
N LEU A 191 -7.77 -0.08 -17.98
CA LEU A 191 -8.82 0.95 -17.95
C LEU A 191 -8.30 2.35 -18.27
N ASP A 192 -6.99 2.62 -18.16
CA ASP A 192 -6.43 3.94 -18.49
C ASP A 192 -6.64 4.27 -19.98
N ALA A 193 -6.78 3.25 -20.83
CA ALA A 193 -7.10 3.38 -22.25
C ALA A 193 -8.60 3.40 -22.57
N HIS A 194 -9.47 3.20 -21.56
CA HIS A 194 -10.92 3.24 -21.74
C HIS A 194 -11.44 4.65 -21.44
N ALA A 195 -12.22 5.20 -22.35
CA ALA A 195 -12.90 6.48 -22.11
C ALA A 195 -13.82 6.34 -20.88
N PRO A 196 -13.88 7.35 -19.99
CA PRO A 196 -14.81 7.34 -18.87
C PRO A 196 -16.24 7.18 -19.41
N PHE A 197 -16.97 6.24 -18.79
CA PHE A 197 -18.36 5.90 -19.11
C PHE A 197 -19.34 7.00 -18.70
#